data_AF-A0A5J4VLI7-F1
#
_entry.id   AF-A0A5J4VLI7-F1
#
_cell.length_a   1.000
_cell.length_b   1.000
_cell.length_c   1.000
_cell.angle_alpha   90.00
_cell.angle_beta   90.00
_cell.angle_gamma   90.00
#
_symmetry.space_group_name_H-M   'P 1'
#
loop_
_entity.id
_entity.type
_entity.pdbx_description
1 polymer ?
#
loop_
_entity_poly.entity_id
_entity_poly.type
_entity_poly.pdbx_seq_one_letter_code
_entity_poly.pdbx_strand_id
1 'polypeptide(L)'
;MFIYAFISTQTYYVSILAILGMLQVVIDKAREAKREGKEYGGSFMIFGEAETEQENNEIALRRKVELMSKYKQSFEEVENQQKEQIEIENQKHRERKNKNLRQINQLNQEIKTQEQSEENAIQKLSESSPEQKIILDREKDQEIGEKLRNMSDQVNETDKLVEIRRHELDNLEQEAQQQRNEIQGLRKLSNNQQQSNKRDEQKDQQESDEEIISSRINKKEKLKENDKEKQRKKEKEKEKEKKKQNEKEKEKEIKRETEEEIKRKNENIIQKITIDKKEGSFEDKQNQEVKQEILIQKEKIKKVQEIEIDKEKQRKKEIGIDNNSISNITTRTLPYEFQTTIFKYLAVLDKQRNGGIAIVRGNEEIPQMISFNEMINLKGIVFALPYVQIWKRTDNIERIIEQQSSTSHDTQSKTQDLDKWIHLNLQLDFETEERIAKFFIGKDMNEFVGVGIKKLPKDIKVVVMSQGPLKAYMSEKQNRRGDEITELVPFSV
;
A
#
# COMPACT_ATOMS: atom_id res chain seq x y z
N MET A 1 21.37 -47.92 -4.37
CA MET A 1 19.90 -47.93 -4.38
C MET A 1 19.44 -46.74 -3.54
N PHE A 2 19.25 -45.59 -4.17
CA PHE A 2 18.84 -44.35 -3.51
C PHE A 2 17.44 -44.02 -4.01
N ILE A 3 16.47 -44.03 -3.09
CA ILE A 3 15.10 -43.58 -3.32
C ILE A 3 15.12 -42.06 -3.15
N TYR A 4 15.03 -41.34 -4.26
CA TYR A 4 14.72 -39.90 -4.25
C TYR A 4 13.20 -39.76 -4.19
N ALA A 5 12.67 -39.29 -3.06
CA ALA A 5 11.32 -38.78 -2.99
C ALA A 5 11.29 -37.42 -3.70
N PHE A 6 10.93 -37.43 -4.98
CA PHE A 6 10.69 -36.24 -5.78
C PHE A 6 9.22 -35.84 -5.57
N ILE A 7 8.95 -34.84 -4.74
CA ILE A 7 7.65 -34.17 -4.72
C ILE A 7 7.59 -33.32 -5.99
N SER A 8 6.98 -33.87 -7.04
CA SER A 8 6.80 -33.20 -8.32
C SER A 8 5.47 -32.44 -8.31
N THR A 9 5.56 -31.12 -8.19
CA THR A 9 4.44 -30.20 -8.40
C THR A 9 4.10 -30.12 -9.88
N GLN A 10 2.83 -30.39 -10.19
CA GLN A 10 2.24 -30.17 -11.51
C GLN A 10 2.04 -28.68 -11.73
N THR A 11 2.24 -28.19 -12.95
CA THR A 11 1.97 -26.79 -13.31
C THR A 11 1.38 -26.73 -14.71
N TYR A 12 0.05 -26.59 -14.79
CA TYR A 12 -0.63 -26.24 -16.03
C TYR A 12 -0.94 -24.74 -16.01
N TYR A 13 -0.49 -24.01 -17.03
CA TYR A 13 -0.74 -22.59 -17.20
C TYR A 13 -2.05 -22.39 -17.99
N VAL A 14 -3.08 -21.86 -17.35
CA VAL A 14 -4.38 -21.53 -17.97
C VAL A 14 -4.47 -20.01 -18.14
N SER A 15 -4.23 -19.54 -19.36
CA SER A 15 -4.40 -18.13 -19.75
C SER A 15 -5.79 -17.89 -20.36
N ILE A 16 -6.89 -18.33 -19.71
CA ILE A 16 -8.24 -18.19 -20.31
C ILE A 16 -9.04 -17.00 -19.75
N LEU A 17 -8.82 -16.60 -18.49
CA LEU A 17 -9.75 -15.71 -17.80
C LEU A 17 -9.35 -14.22 -17.83
N ALA A 18 -8.10 -13.91 -18.18
CA ALA A 18 -7.65 -12.52 -18.35
C ALA A 18 -8.28 -11.84 -19.57
N ILE A 19 -8.63 -12.60 -20.62
CA ILE A 19 -9.17 -12.06 -21.88
C ILE A 19 -10.69 -11.82 -21.80
N LEU A 20 -11.40 -12.50 -20.90
CA LEU A 20 -12.86 -12.35 -20.72
C LEU A 20 -13.26 -11.19 -19.80
N GLY A 21 -12.34 -10.31 -19.40
CA GLY A 21 -12.61 -9.23 -18.44
C GLY A 21 -12.93 -9.70 -17.02
N MET A 22 -12.71 -10.99 -16.72
CA MET A 22 -13.00 -11.61 -15.41
C MET A 22 -11.75 -11.81 -14.56
N LEU A 23 -10.67 -11.06 -14.83
CA LEU A 23 -9.43 -11.12 -14.08
C LEU A 23 -9.65 -10.93 -12.57
N GLN A 24 -10.58 -10.06 -12.19
CA GLN A 24 -10.95 -9.81 -10.80
C GLN A 24 -11.50 -11.06 -10.10
N VAL A 25 -12.33 -11.86 -10.78
CA VAL A 25 -12.93 -13.09 -10.23
C VAL A 25 -11.84 -14.15 -9.98
N VAL A 26 -10.86 -14.24 -10.88
CA VAL A 26 -9.71 -15.14 -10.72
C VAL A 26 -8.83 -14.72 -9.56
N ILE A 27 -8.52 -13.42 -9.47
CA ILE A 27 -7.73 -12.86 -8.37
C ILE A 27 -8.44 -13.11 -7.04
N ASP A 28 -9.75 -12.90 -6.97
CA ASP A 28 -10.53 -13.09 -5.74
C ASP A 28 -10.63 -14.57 -5.36
N LYS A 29 -10.80 -15.48 -6.33
CA LYS A 29 -10.77 -16.93 -6.09
C LYS A 29 -9.39 -17.45 -5.70
N ALA A 30 -8.32 -16.92 -6.29
CA ALA A 30 -6.95 -17.24 -5.90
C ALA A 30 -6.62 -16.73 -4.48
N ARG A 31 -7.12 -15.54 -4.11
CA ARG A 31 -6.98 -14.98 -2.76
C ARG A 31 -7.80 -15.73 -1.72
N GLU A 32 -9.03 -16.13 -2.06
CA GLU A 32 -9.89 -16.99 -1.24
C GLU A 32 -9.20 -18.34 -0.98
N ALA A 33 -8.72 -19.00 -2.03
CA ALA A 33 -7.98 -20.25 -1.93
C ALA A 33 -6.69 -20.13 -1.09
N LYS A 34 -5.94 -19.04 -1.26
CA LYS A 34 -4.75 -18.75 -0.44
C LYS A 34 -5.12 -18.54 1.04
N ARG A 35 -6.24 -17.88 1.34
CA ARG A 35 -6.75 -17.75 2.73
C ARG A 35 -7.19 -19.09 3.30
N GLU A 36 -7.67 -19.99 2.45
CA GLU A 36 -8.11 -21.35 2.83
C GLU A 36 -6.98 -22.39 2.81
N GLY A 37 -5.74 -22.01 2.50
CA GLY A 37 -4.60 -22.93 2.43
C GLY A 37 -4.66 -23.95 1.30
N LYS A 38 -5.48 -23.71 0.27
CA LYS A 38 -5.60 -24.59 -0.90
C LYS A 38 -4.53 -24.24 -1.93
N GLU A 39 -3.59 -25.16 -2.16
CA GLU A 39 -2.59 -25.03 -3.22
C GLU A 39 -3.19 -25.45 -4.56
N TYR A 40 -3.31 -24.50 -5.51
CA TYR A 40 -3.59 -24.84 -6.90
C TYR A 40 -2.29 -25.22 -7.62
N GLY A 41 -2.28 -26.39 -8.29
CA GLY A 41 -1.15 -26.91 -9.07
C GLY A 41 -0.90 -26.17 -10.40
N GLY A 42 -0.83 -24.85 -10.36
CA GLY A 42 -0.56 -23.97 -11.49
C GLY A 42 0.03 -22.64 -11.01
N SER A 43 1.15 -22.22 -11.59
CA SER A 43 1.61 -20.84 -11.53
C SER A 43 0.79 -20.07 -12.54
N PHE A 44 0.07 -19.04 -12.13
CA PHE A 44 -0.56 -18.11 -13.06
C PHE A 44 0.51 -17.06 -13.40
N MET A 45 1.08 -17.12 -14.61
CA MET A 45 1.85 -15.98 -15.14
C MET A 45 0.83 -14.98 -15.69
N ILE A 46 0.47 -14.00 -14.86
CA ILE A 46 -0.30 -12.83 -15.32
C ILE A 46 0.70 -11.92 -16.04
N PHE A 47 0.77 -11.99 -17.36
CA PHE A 47 1.47 -10.97 -18.15
C PHE A 47 0.80 -9.62 -17.86
N GLY A 48 1.55 -8.69 -17.28
CA GLY A 48 1.03 -7.46 -16.70
C GLY A 48 1.26 -7.33 -15.18
N GLU A 49 1.86 -8.32 -14.49
CA GLU A 49 2.18 -8.19 -13.06
C GLU A 49 3.02 -6.94 -12.74
N ALA A 50 3.95 -6.53 -13.61
CA ALA A 50 4.70 -5.29 -13.45
C ALA A 50 3.85 -4.02 -13.65
N GLU A 51 2.90 -4.02 -14.59
CA GLU A 51 1.99 -2.90 -14.84
C GLU A 51 0.91 -2.80 -13.77
N THR A 52 0.41 -3.93 -13.26
CA THR A 52 -0.54 -4.00 -12.15
C THR A 52 0.11 -3.75 -10.81
N GLU A 53 1.39 -4.12 -10.61
CA GLU A 53 2.14 -3.69 -9.43
C GLU A 53 2.41 -2.18 -9.49
N GLN A 54 2.69 -1.63 -10.67
CA GLN A 54 2.77 -0.18 -10.88
C GLN A 54 1.43 0.52 -10.64
N GLU A 55 0.32 -0.01 -11.15
CA GLU A 55 -1.04 0.51 -10.93
C GLU A 55 -1.45 0.38 -9.46
N ASN A 56 -1.16 -0.73 -8.80
CA ASN A 56 -1.40 -0.91 -7.36
C ASN A 56 -0.53 0.03 -6.52
N ASN A 57 0.72 0.26 -6.91
CA ASN A 57 1.60 1.25 -6.29
C ASN A 57 1.09 2.67 -6.52
N GLU A 58 0.55 2.98 -7.70
CA GLU A 58 -0.06 4.27 -8.00
C GLU A 58 -1.35 4.46 -7.21
N ILE A 59 -2.22 3.45 -7.11
CA ILE A 59 -3.43 3.46 -6.29
C ILE A 59 -3.07 3.62 -4.81
N ALA A 60 -2.06 2.90 -4.32
CA ALA A 60 -1.57 3.03 -2.96
C ALA A 60 -1.00 4.43 -2.69
N LEU A 61 -0.27 4.99 -3.66
CA LEU A 61 0.28 6.35 -3.58
C LEU A 61 -0.84 7.39 -3.58
N ARG A 62 -1.84 7.26 -4.45
CA ARG A 62 -3.03 8.12 -4.49
C ARG A 62 -3.78 8.08 -3.16
N ARG A 63 -4.05 6.89 -2.62
CA ARG A 63 -4.67 6.73 -1.30
C ARG A 63 -3.84 7.37 -0.19
N LYS A 64 -2.52 7.22 -0.23
CA LYS A 64 -1.61 7.84 0.74
C LYS A 64 -1.62 9.37 0.65
N VAL A 65 -1.62 9.93 -0.57
CA VAL A 65 -1.73 11.37 -0.81
C VAL A 65 -3.07 11.91 -0.32
N GLU A 66 -4.17 11.20 -0.62
CA GLU A 66 -5.50 11.57 -0.14
C GLU A 66 -5.57 11.55 1.40
N LEU A 67 -4.99 10.52 2.03
CA LEU A 67 -4.91 10.43 3.49
C LEU A 67 -4.10 11.59 4.09
N MET A 68 -2.93 11.89 3.51
CA MET A 68 -2.12 13.03 3.96
C MET A 68 -2.85 14.36 3.76
N SER A 69 -3.62 14.53 2.68
CA SER A 69 -4.43 15.72 2.45
C SER A 69 -5.50 15.88 3.53
N LYS A 70 -6.21 14.79 3.88
CA LYS A 70 -7.20 14.79 4.96
C LYS A 70 -6.57 15.10 6.32
N TYR A 71 -5.42 14.49 6.63
CA TYR A 71 -4.67 14.82 7.85
C TYR A 71 -4.26 16.29 7.87
N LYS A 72 -3.73 16.82 6.76
CA LYS A 72 -3.33 18.22 6.67
C LYS A 72 -4.51 19.17 6.91
N GLN A 73 -5.66 18.89 6.31
CA GLN A 73 -6.90 19.65 6.56
C GLN A 73 -7.30 19.60 8.04
N SER A 74 -7.26 18.43 8.68
CA SER A 74 -7.57 18.31 10.12
C SER A 74 -6.60 19.10 11.00
N PHE A 75 -5.32 19.19 10.63
CA PHE A 75 -4.34 20.00 11.36
C PHE A 75 -4.61 21.49 11.18
N GLU A 76 -4.94 21.93 9.96
CA GLU A 76 -5.31 23.33 9.68
C GLU A 76 -6.58 23.73 10.43
N GLU A 77 -7.59 22.85 10.53
CA GLU A 77 -8.80 23.09 11.31
C GLU A 77 -8.49 23.26 12.81
N VAL A 78 -7.66 22.39 13.38
CA VAL A 78 -7.26 22.48 14.80
C VAL A 78 -6.45 23.75 15.05
N GLU A 79 -5.54 24.12 14.16
CA GLU A 79 -4.75 25.35 14.29
C GLU A 79 -5.65 26.60 14.23
N ASN A 80 -6.64 26.61 13.34
CA ASN A 80 -7.60 27.70 13.25
C ASN A 80 -8.49 27.81 14.50
N GLN A 81 -8.96 26.68 15.04
CA GLN A 81 -9.70 26.67 16.30
C GLN A 81 -8.87 27.20 17.47
N GLN A 82 -7.59 26.84 17.55
CA GLN A 82 -6.68 27.37 18.57
C GLN A 82 -6.46 28.88 18.43
N LYS A 83 -6.30 29.38 17.20
CA LYS A 83 -6.20 30.84 16.94
C LYS A 83 -7.45 31.58 17.39
N GLU A 84 -8.63 31.05 17.08
CA GLU A 84 -9.91 31.64 17.49
C GLU A 84 -10.07 31.65 19.01
N GLN A 85 -9.70 30.56 19.70
CA GLN A 85 -9.70 30.51 21.16
C GLN A 85 -8.77 31.55 21.78
N ILE A 86 -7.56 31.71 21.25
CA ILE A 86 -6.59 32.73 21.70
C ILE A 86 -7.15 34.14 21.48
N GLU A 87 -7.82 34.39 20.35
CA GLU A 87 -8.44 35.68 20.06
C GLU A 87 -9.57 36.00 21.06
N ILE A 88 -10.45 35.04 21.33
CA ILE A 88 -11.53 35.17 22.31
C ILE A 88 -10.96 35.44 23.71
N GLU A 89 -9.92 34.71 24.11
CA GLU A 89 -9.28 34.90 25.42
C GLU A 89 -8.62 36.29 25.54
N ASN A 90 -7.94 36.73 24.48
CA ASN A 90 -7.36 38.07 24.41
C ASN A 90 -8.42 39.17 24.49
N GLN A 91 -9.58 38.98 23.85
CA GLN A 91 -10.71 39.91 23.95
C GLN A 91 -11.25 39.97 25.38
N LYS A 92 -11.49 38.82 26.02
CA LYS A 92 -11.90 38.76 27.43
C LYS A 92 -10.91 39.45 28.35
N HIS A 93 -9.61 39.26 28.11
CA HIS A 93 -8.57 39.94 28.88
C HIS A 93 -8.60 41.46 28.70
N ARG A 94 -8.80 41.97 27.47
CA ARG A 94 -8.98 43.41 27.21
C ARG A 94 -10.21 43.98 27.91
N GLU A 95 -11.33 43.26 27.87
CA GLU A 95 -12.57 43.67 28.55
C GLU A 95 -12.37 43.75 30.07
N ARG A 96 -11.72 42.76 30.68
CA ARG A 96 -11.35 42.79 32.11
C ARG A 96 -10.45 43.97 32.43
N LYS A 97 -9.42 44.23 31.61
CA LYS A 97 -8.52 45.37 31.79
C LYS A 97 -9.27 46.70 31.71
N ASN A 98 -10.20 46.84 30.76
CA ASN A 98 -11.03 48.04 30.62
C ASN A 98 -12.01 48.20 31.80
N LYS A 99 -12.60 47.11 32.29
CA LYS A 99 -13.46 47.13 33.48
C LYS A 99 -12.68 47.58 34.72
N ASN A 100 -11.49 47.02 34.93
CA ASN A 100 -10.60 47.41 36.02
C ASN A 100 -10.18 48.89 35.90
N LEU A 101 -9.87 49.35 34.69
CA LEU A 101 -9.53 50.76 34.46
C LEU A 101 -10.70 51.70 34.79
N ARG A 102 -11.95 51.32 34.46
CA ARG A 102 -13.14 52.08 34.84
C ARG A 102 -13.32 52.13 36.36
N GLN A 103 -13.12 51.01 37.04
CA GLN A 103 -13.18 50.95 38.51
C GLN A 103 -12.11 51.82 39.17
N ILE A 104 -10.87 51.78 38.67
CA ILE A 104 -9.78 52.65 39.14
C ILE A 104 -10.14 54.13 38.95
N ASN A 105 -10.70 54.50 37.79
CA ASN A 105 -11.11 55.88 37.55
C ASN A 105 -12.26 56.33 38.46
N GLN A 106 -13.22 55.45 38.78
CA GLN A 106 -14.29 55.72 39.74
C GLN A 106 -13.74 55.93 41.15
N LEU A 107 -12.87 55.01 41.62
CA LEU A 107 -12.21 55.12 42.92
C LEU A 107 -11.38 56.41 43.03
N ASN A 108 -10.65 56.79 41.98
CA ASN A 108 -9.90 58.04 41.96
C ASN A 108 -10.80 59.28 42.05
N GLN A 109 -12.00 59.24 41.48
CA GLN A 109 -12.99 60.32 41.62
C GLN A 109 -13.57 60.37 43.04
N GLU A 110 -13.86 59.22 43.64
CA GLU A 110 -14.31 59.12 45.04
C GLU A 110 -13.26 59.66 46.00
N ILE A 111 -12.00 59.21 45.88
CA ILE A 111 -10.86 59.70 46.67
C ILE A 111 -10.74 61.21 46.57
N LYS A 112 -10.78 61.76 45.35
CA LYS A 112 -10.68 63.22 45.14
C LYS A 112 -11.84 63.98 45.79
N THR A 113 -13.05 63.42 45.76
CA THR A 113 -14.23 64.03 46.40
C THR A 113 -14.12 63.97 47.92
N GLN A 114 -13.60 62.86 48.45
CA GLN A 114 -13.37 62.66 49.86
C GLN A 114 -12.28 63.62 50.39
N GLU A 115 -11.14 63.73 49.70
CA GLU A 115 -10.06 64.68 50.01
C GLU A 115 -10.58 66.13 50.08
N GLN A 116 -11.41 66.55 49.11
CA GLN A 116 -12.03 67.87 49.12
C GLN A 116 -13.01 68.05 50.30
N SER A 117 -13.76 67.01 50.66
CA SER A 117 -14.67 67.05 51.81
C SER A 117 -13.91 67.15 53.14
N GLU A 118 -12.78 66.44 53.25
CA GLU A 118 -11.89 66.46 54.41
C GLU A 118 -11.20 67.81 54.55
N GLU A 119 -10.69 68.41 53.46
CA GLU A 119 -10.13 69.76 53.46
C GLU A 119 -11.16 70.79 53.95
N ASN A 120 -12.40 70.71 53.46
CA ASN A 120 -13.50 71.56 53.92
C ASN A 120 -13.85 71.33 55.41
N ALA A 121 -13.81 70.08 55.88
CA ALA A 121 -14.05 69.73 57.28
C ALA A 121 -12.93 70.25 58.19
N ILE A 122 -11.67 70.11 57.78
CA ILE A 122 -10.50 70.65 58.48
C ILE A 122 -10.58 72.17 58.57
N GLN A 123 -10.99 72.85 57.50
CA GLN A 123 -11.19 74.30 57.50
C GLN A 123 -12.27 74.73 58.50
N LYS A 124 -13.40 74.01 58.56
CA LYS A 124 -14.45 74.23 59.59
C LYS A 124 -13.99 73.91 61.01
N LEU A 125 -13.17 72.89 61.21
CA LEU A 125 -12.59 72.53 62.52
C LEU A 125 -11.55 73.54 62.99
N SER A 126 -10.89 74.26 62.09
CA SER A 126 -9.97 75.36 62.45
C SER A 126 -10.68 76.57 63.05
N GLU A 127 -12.01 76.66 62.91
CA GLU A 127 -12.87 77.71 63.47
C GLU A 127 -13.58 77.29 64.78
N SER A 128 -13.44 76.04 65.23
CA SER A 128 -14.20 75.52 66.36
C SER A 128 -13.41 75.41 67.67
N SER A 129 -14.13 75.65 68.77
CA SER A 129 -13.63 75.75 70.16
C SER A 129 -13.05 74.43 70.69
N PRO A 130 -12.01 74.47 71.56
CA PRO A 130 -11.24 73.31 72.05
C PRO A 130 -12.03 72.15 72.68
N GLU A 131 -13.28 72.33 73.09
CA GLU A 131 -14.10 71.24 73.68
C GLU A 131 -14.63 70.23 72.65
N GLN A 132 -14.68 70.56 71.36
CA GLN A 132 -15.16 69.64 70.31
C GLN A 132 -14.09 68.62 69.86
N LYS A 133 -12.82 68.85 70.20
CA LYS A 133 -11.69 68.00 69.78
C LYS A 133 -11.71 66.59 70.40
N ILE A 134 -12.21 66.47 71.64
CA ILE A 134 -12.24 65.20 72.39
C ILE A 134 -13.29 64.23 71.83
N ILE A 135 -14.39 64.75 71.27
CA ILE A 135 -15.45 63.92 70.65
C ILE A 135 -14.97 63.40 69.29
N LEU A 136 -14.28 64.25 68.52
CA LEU A 136 -13.77 63.91 67.20
C LEU A 136 -12.71 62.79 67.22
N ASP A 137 -11.80 62.82 68.20
CA ASP A 137 -10.78 61.77 68.33
C ASP A 137 -11.40 60.41 68.66
N ARG A 138 -12.51 60.39 69.40
CA ARG A 138 -13.23 59.17 69.76
C ARG A 138 -13.97 58.54 68.58
N GLU A 139 -14.50 59.37 67.68
CA GLU A 139 -15.13 58.91 66.43
C GLU A 139 -14.10 58.34 65.46
N LYS A 140 -12.92 58.99 65.34
CA LYS A 140 -11.81 58.47 64.53
C LYS A 140 -11.31 57.10 65.00
N ASP A 141 -11.20 56.91 66.31
CA ASP A 141 -10.81 55.61 66.87
C ASP A 141 -11.86 54.51 66.58
N GLN A 142 -13.15 54.85 66.57
CA GLN A 142 -14.21 53.92 66.14
C GLN A 142 -14.12 53.59 64.65
N GLU A 143 -13.90 54.58 63.79
CA GLU A 143 -13.75 54.37 62.35
C GLU A 143 -12.53 53.49 62.02
N ILE A 144 -11.40 53.72 62.70
CA ILE A 144 -10.20 52.88 62.57
C ILE A 144 -10.52 51.45 63.02
N GLY A 145 -11.27 51.28 64.11
CA GLY A 145 -11.70 49.97 64.61
C GLY A 145 -12.54 49.19 63.58
N GLU A 146 -13.53 49.83 62.95
CA GLU A 146 -14.35 49.19 61.92
C GLU A 146 -13.54 48.85 60.65
N LYS A 147 -12.64 49.74 60.24
CA LYS A 147 -11.76 49.52 59.08
C LYS A 147 -10.80 48.34 59.29
N LEU A 148 -10.24 48.22 60.49
CA LEU A 148 -9.42 47.06 60.89
C LEU A 148 -10.23 45.77 60.89
N ARG A 149 -11.49 45.81 61.33
CA ARG A 149 -12.39 44.65 61.32
C ARG A 149 -12.69 44.19 59.89
N ASN A 150 -13.05 45.12 59.00
CA ASN A 150 -13.28 44.80 57.58
C ASN A 150 -12.04 44.25 56.88
N MET A 151 -10.84 44.80 57.16
CA MET A 151 -9.60 44.24 56.62
C MET A 151 -9.33 42.83 57.16
N SER A 152 -9.60 42.57 58.44
CA SER A 152 -9.47 41.23 59.02
C SER A 152 -10.42 40.23 58.34
N ASP A 153 -11.65 40.62 58.00
CA ASP A 153 -12.59 39.76 57.31
C ASP A 153 -12.16 39.47 55.87
N GLN A 154 -11.64 40.48 55.14
CA GLN A 154 -11.09 40.30 53.80
C GLN A 154 -9.86 39.38 53.77
N VAL A 155 -8.97 39.49 54.76
CA VAL A 155 -7.81 38.60 54.90
C VAL A 155 -8.29 37.16 55.13
N ASN A 156 -9.25 36.95 56.03
CA ASN A 156 -9.83 35.63 56.29
C ASN A 156 -10.51 35.03 55.04
N GLU A 157 -11.22 35.82 54.24
CA GLU A 157 -11.79 35.33 52.97
C GLU A 157 -10.71 34.96 51.95
N THR A 158 -9.64 35.76 51.88
CA THR A 158 -8.52 35.51 50.98
C THR A 158 -7.79 34.22 51.37
N ASP A 159 -7.57 33.98 52.66
CA ASP A 159 -6.94 32.76 53.17
C ASP A 159 -7.77 31.52 52.81
N LYS A 160 -9.10 31.57 52.98
CA LYS A 160 -10.00 30.49 52.54
C LYS A 160 -9.88 30.22 51.04
N LEU A 161 -9.76 31.26 50.23
CA LEU A 161 -9.66 31.14 48.77
C LEU A 161 -8.32 30.54 48.34
N VAL A 162 -7.24 30.88 49.06
CA VAL A 162 -5.91 30.25 48.88
C VAL A 162 -5.96 28.77 49.25
N GLU A 163 -6.62 28.41 50.35
CA GLU A 163 -6.78 27.02 50.80
C GLU A 163 -7.56 26.18 49.77
N ILE A 164 -8.65 26.71 49.23
CA ILE A 164 -9.43 26.06 48.15
C ILE A 164 -8.55 25.81 46.92
N ARG A 165 -7.80 26.81 46.47
CA ARG A 165 -6.90 26.66 45.31
C ARG A 165 -5.78 25.66 45.56
N ARG A 166 -5.29 25.55 46.80
CA ARG A 166 -4.28 24.56 47.17
C ARG A 166 -4.83 23.14 47.02
N HIS A 167 -6.06 22.90 47.48
CA HIS A 167 -6.74 21.61 47.28
C HIS A 167 -7.02 21.30 45.80
N GLU A 168 -7.40 22.29 45.00
CA GLU A 168 -7.57 22.09 43.55
C GLU A 168 -6.26 21.68 42.86
N LEU A 169 -5.13 22.29 43.24
CA LEU A 169 -3.80 21.91 42.74
C LEU A 169 -3.41 20.49 43.14
N ASP A 170 -3.63 20.11 44.40
CA ASP A 170 -3.34 18.75 44.88
C ASP A 170 -4.16 17.70 44.10
N ASN A 171 -5.44 17.99 43.80
CA ASN A 171 -6.29 17.11 43.00
C ASN A 171 -5.79 16.97 41.56
N LEU A 172 -5.40 18.07 40.91
CA LEU A 172 -4.84 18.05 39.55
C LEU A 172 -3.51 17.29 39.49
N GLU A 173 -2.68 17.41 40.52
CA GLU A 173 -1.42 16.66 40.62
C GLU A 173 -1.68 15.14 40.74
N GLN A 174 -2.66 14.75 41.55
CA GLN A 174 -3.08 13.35 41.65
C GLN A 174 -3.61 12.79 40.33
N GLU A 175 -4.44 13.55 39.61
CA GLU A 175 -4.96 13.15 38.30
C GLU A 175 -3.84 12.98 37.26
N ALA A 176 -2.91 13.93 37.20
CA ALA A 176 -1.74 13.83 36.32
C ALA A 176 -0.87 12.60 36.65
N GLN A 177 -0.75 12.24 37.93
CA GLN A 177 -0.01 11.06 38.36
C GLN A 177 -0.72 9.75 37.99
N GLN A 178 -2.06 9.71 38.07
CA GLN A 178 -2.86 8.58 37.57
C GLN A 178 -2.68 8.38 36.06
N GLN A 179 -2.76 9.44 35.26
CA GLN A 179 -2.55 9.38 33.82
C GLN A 179 -1.14 8.89 33.44
N ARG A 180 -0.11 9.32 34.18
CA ARG A 180 1.27 8.82 34.00
C ARG A 180 1.37 7.31 34.24
N ASN A 181 0.70 6.80 35.28
CA ASN A 181 0.70 5.37 35.60
C ASN A 181 -0.03 4.56 34.52
N GLU A 182 -1.14 5.06 33.99
CA GLU A 182 -1.88 4.42 32.90
C GLU A 182 -1.05 4.33 31.61
N ILE A 183 -0.40 5.43 31.21
CA ILE A 183 0.53 5.45 30.06
C ILE A 183 1.65 4.42 30.24
N GLN A 184 2.20 4.31 31.46
CA GLN A 184 3.23 3.32 31.76
C GLN A 184 2.70 1.88 31.66
N GLY A 185 1.45 1.64 32.07
CA GLY A 185 0.75 0.36 31.91
C GLY A 185 0.59 -0.03 30.44
N LEU A 186 0.11 0.90 29.61
CA LEU A 186 -0.05 0.69 28.16
C LEU A 186 1.29 0.39 27.46
N ARG A 187 2.38 1.07 27.86
CA ARG A 187 3.73 0.77 27.35
C ARG A 187 4.18 -0.65 27.66
N LYS A 188 3.88 -1.16 28.87
CA LYS A 188 4.21 -2.55 29.26
C LYS A 188 3.42 -3.56 28.42
N LEU A 189 2.12 -3.32 28.21
CA LEU A 189 1.28 -4.18 27.36
C LEU A 189 1.78 -4.23 25.91
N SER A 190 2.09 -3.07 25.33
CA SER A 190 2.65 -2.98 23.98
C SER A 190 3.97 -3.76 23.84
N ASN A 191 4.84 -3.70 24.84
CA ASN A 191 6.11 -4.44 24.83
C ASN A 191 5.90 -5.95 24.94
N ASN A 192 4.95 -6.41 25.76
CA ASN A 192 4.62 -7.83 25.88
C ASN A 192 4.01 -8.40 24.59
N GLN A 193 3.21 -7.60 23.88
CA GLN A 193 2.64 -7.99 22.58
C GLN A 193 3.73 -8.12 21.49
N GLN A 194 4.74 -7.25 21.51
CA GLN A 194 5.89 -7.39 20.61
C GLN A 194 6.78 -8.60 20.93
N GLN A 195 6.87 -9.01 22.20
CA GLN A 195 7.65 -10.19 22.60
C GLN A 195 6.94 -11.52 22.30
N SER A 196 5.60 -11.57 22.37
CA SER A 196 4.83 -12.76 21.98
C SER A 196 4.92 -13.02 20.47
N ASN A 197 4.80 -11.98 19.66
CA ASN A 197 4.95 -12.11 18.20
C ASN A 197 6.34 -12.64 17.78
N LYS A 198 7.40 -12.37 18.56
CA LYS A 198 8.75 -12.91 18.30
C LYS A 198 8.93 -14.38 18.71
N ARG A 199 8.09 -14.91 19.61
CA ARG A 199 8.15 -16.32 20.03
C ARG A 199 7.40 -17.24 19.07
N ASP A 200 6.36 -16.74 18.42
CA ASP A 200 5.61 -17.51 17.43
C ASP A 200 6.40 -17.66 16.12
N GLU A 201 7.24 -16.67 15.75
CA GLU A 201 8.19 -16.81 14.62
C GLU A 201 9.35 -17.79 14.89
N GLN A 202 9.59 -18.21 16.14
CA GLN A 202 10.67 -19.15 16.48
C GLN A 202 10.21 -20.59 16.74
N LYS A 203 8.90 -20.87 16.72
CA LYS A 203 8.37 -22.22 16.93
C LYS A 203 8.16 -23.04 15.65
N ASP A 204 8.29 -22.44 14.47
CA ASP A 204 8.20 -23.16 13.17
C ASP A 204 9.55 -23.64 12.62
N GLN A 205 10.59 -23.73 13.47
CA GLN A 205 11.94 -24.17 13.06
C GLN A 205 12.58 -25.26 13.93
N GLN A 206 11.80 -25.94 14.78
CA GLN A 206 12.27 -27.09 15.55
C GLN A 206 11.20 -28.19 15.63
N GLU A 207 10.96 -28.87 14.51
CA GLU A 207 10.33 -30.19 14.51
C GLU A 207 10.74 -30.97 13.25
N SER A 208 11.98 -31.47 13.25
CA SER A 208 12.34 -32.78 12.68
C SER A 208 13.84 -33.00 12.87
N ASP A 209 14.25 -33.73 13.89
CA ASP A 209 15.58 -34.35 13.93
C ASP A 209 15.64 -35.41 15.04
N GLU A 210 14.97 -36.55 14.83
CA GLU A 210 15.35 -37.83 15.45
C GLU A 210 15.02 -38.98 14.50
N GLU A 211 15.95 -39.35 13.61
CA GLU A 211 16.26 -40.78 13.38
C GLU A 211 17.52 -41.01 12.52
N ILE A 212 18.28 -42.02 12.94
CA ILE A 212 19.27 -42.80 12.18
C ILE A 212 20.71 -42.26 12.17
N ILE A 213 21.36 -42.58 13.29
CA ILE A 213 22.79 -42.92 13.35
C ILE A 213 22.96 -44.32 12.73
N SER A 214 23.51 -44.40 11.50
CA SER A 214 24.42 -45.49 11.04
C SER A 214 24.75 -45.36 9.55
N SER A 215 25.68 -44.46 9.21
CA SER A 215 26.57 -44.58 8.03
C SER A 215 27.49 -43.36 7.88
N ARG A 216 28.32 -43.12 8.90
CA ARG A 216 29.59 -42.39 8.74
C ARG A 216 30.65 -43.48 8.67
N ILE A 217 31.41 -43.61 7.59
CA ILE A 217 32.78 -43.10 7.61
C ILE A 217 33.31 -42.56 6.26
N ASN A 218 32.74 -42.87 5.09
CA ASN A 218 33.36 -42.45 3.80
C ASN A 218 32.71 -41.24 3.08
N LYS A 219 31.81 -40.50 3.73
CA LYS A 219 31.15 -39.31 3.13
C LYS A 219 31.60 -37.97 3.75
N LYS A 220 32.59 -37.98 4.64
CA LYS A 220 32.93 -36.83 5.50
C LYS A 220 33.87 -35.80 4.87
N GLU A 221 34.52 -36.11 3.74
CA GLU A 221 35.44 -35.17 3.06
C GLU A 221 34.76 -34.39 1.94
N LYS A 222 33.88 -34.99 1.12
CA LYS A 222 33.14 -34.27 0.06
C LYS A 222 32.01 -33.36 0.58
N LEU A 223 31.44 -33.63 1.75
CA LEU A 223 30.44 -32.77 2.38
C LEU A 223 31.05 -31.50 3.00
N LYS A 224 32.31 -31.55 3.47
CA LYS A 224 32.99 -30.39 4.06
C LYS A 224 33.38 -29.31 3.04
N GLU A 225 33.52 -29.67 1.76
CA GLU A 225 33.87 -28.70 0.71
C GLU A 225 32.62 -27.95 0.20
N ASN A 226 31.50 -28.65 0.00
CA ASN A 226 30.22 -28.03 -0.38
C ASN A 226 29.61 -27.16 0.74
N ASP A 227 29.77 -27.54 2.01
CA ASP A 227 29.30 -26.71 3.13
C ASP A 227 30.12 -25.42 3.28
N LYS A 228 31.44 -25.47 3.00
CA LYS A 228 32.30 -24.28 2.97
C LYS A 228 31.94 -23.34 1.82
N GLU A 229 31.59 -23.86 0.64
CA GLU A 229 31.16 -23.00 -0.47
C GLU A 229 29.79 -22.37 -0.22
N LYS A 230 28.86 -23.11 0.38
CA LYS A 230 27.53 -22.59 0.76
C LYS A 230 27.62 -21.54 1.86
N GLN A 231 28.54 -21.70 2.83
CA GLN A 231 28.85 -20.66 3.82
C GLN A 231 29.46 -19.41 3.19
N ARG A 232 30.42 -19.55 2.25
CA ARG A 232 31.01 -18.40 1.54
C ARG A 232 29.99 -17.62 0.70
N LYS A 233 28.99 -18.29 0.09
CA LYS A 233 27.90 -17.62 -0.63
C LYS A 233 26.96 -16.87 0.32
N LYS A 234 26.57 -17.48 1.45
CA LYS A 234 25.76 -16.82 2.49
C LYS A 234 26.47 -15.62 3.14
N GLU A 235 27.78 -15.71 3.38
CA GLU A 235 28.56 -14.58 3.92
C GLU A 235 28.65 -13.42 2.93
N LYS A 236 28.89 -13.69 1.63
CA LYS A 236 28.89 -12.65 0.59
C LYS A 236 27.53 -11.98 0.42
N GLU A 237 26.44 -12.72 0.59
CA GLU A 237 25.08 -12.19 0.51
C GLU A 237 24.76 -11.30 1.72
N LYS A 238 25.10 -11.76 2.94
CA LYS A 238 25.01 -10.94 4.17
C LYS A 238 25.86 -9.68 4.11
N GLU A 239 27.05 -9.75 3.51
CA GLU A 239 27.91 -8.56 3.34
C GLU A 239 27.32 -7.55 2.35
N LYS A 240 26.71 -8.02 1.24
CA LYS A 240 25.99 -7.16 0.29
C LYS A 240 24.77 -6.50 0.92
N GLU A 241 24.03 -7.25 1.75
CA GLU A 241 22.86 -6.73 2.46
C GLU A 241 23.25 -5.69 3.51
N LYS A 242 24.33 -5.94 4.26
CA LYS A 242 24.91 -4.98 5.22
C LYS A 242 25.41 -3.71 4.53
N LYS A 243 26.01 -3.81 3.34
CA LYS A 243 26.39 -2.63 2.52
C LYS A 243 25.17 -1.82 2.07
N LYS A 244 24.11 -2.48 1.58
CA LYS A 244 22.84 -1.80 1.20
C LYS A 244 22.17 -1.13 2.41
N GLN A 245 22.24 -1.74 3.59
CA GLN A 245 21.67 -1.17 4.81
C GLN A 245 22.46 0.06 5.27
N ASN A 246 23.80 0.00 5.24
CA ASN A 246 24.66 1.14 5.56
C ASN A 246 24.48 2.31 4.57
N GLU A 247 24.27 2.06 3.27
CA GLU A 247 23.95 3.11 2.30
C GLU A 247 22.60 3.77 2.59
N LYS A 248 21.57 2.99 2.93
CA LYS A 248 20.26 3.51 3.33
C LYS A 248 20.32 4.33 4.62
N GLU A 249 21.17 3.95 5.57
CA GLU A 249 21.36 4.72 6.82
C GLU A 249 22.08 6.04 6.55
N LYS A 250 23.14 6.05 5.75
CA LYS A 250 23.82 7.28 5.32
C LYS A 250 22.86 8.23 4.58
N GLU A 251 21.99 7.71 3.73
CA GLU A 251 21.00 8.54 3.02
C GLU A 251 19.97 9.15 3.99
N LYS A 252 19.55 8.41 5.03
CA LYS A 252 18.66 8.92 6.07
C LYS A 252 19.33 9.98 6.95
N GLU A 253 20.61 9.81 7.25
CA GLU A 253 21.40 10.77 8.03
C GLU A 253 21.56 12.10 7.28
N ILE A 254 21.92 12.06 5.99
CA ILE A 254 21.98 13.26 5.13
C ILE A 254 20.62 13.98 5.08
N LYS A 255 19.50 13.23 4.96
CA LYS A 255 18.16 13.83 4.98
C LYS A 255 17.86 14.55 6.30
N ARG A 256 18.20 13.94 7.44
CA ARG A 256 18.02 14.55 8.76
C ARG A 256 18.86 15.81 8.94
N GLU A 257 20.13 15.78 8.53
CA GLU A 257 21.00 16.95 8.60
C GLU A 257 20.45 18.11 7.75
N THR A 258 19.95 17.82 6.53
CA THR A 258 19.33 18.85 5.69
C THR A 258 18.03 19.42 6.27
N GLU A 259 17.20 18.59 6.91
CA GLU A 259 15.98 19.04 7.58
C GLU A 259 16.29 19.92 8.81
N GLU A 260 17.27 19.53 9.62
CA GLU A 260 17.71 20.33 10.77
C GLU A 260 18.32 21.66 10.35
N GLU A 261 19.11 21.70 9.26
CA GLU A 261 19.67 22.95 8.75
C GLU A 261 18.57 23.90 8.24
N ILE A 262 17.53 23.37 7.59
CA ILE A 262 16.35 24.15 7.17
C ILE A 262 15.62 24.69 8.41
N LYS A 263 15.43 23.86 9.44
CA LYS A 263 14.75 24.27 10.67
C LYS A 263 15.49 25.40 11.40
N ARG A 264 16.83 25.30 11.53
CA ARG A 264 17.66 26.35 12.14
C ARG A 264 17.60 27.66 11.36
N LYS A 265 17.60 27.60 10.02
CA LYS A 265 17.45 28.80 9.18
C LYS A 265 16.10 29.47 9.37
N ASN A 266 15.02 28.68 9.44
CA ASN A 266 13.67 29.21 9.68
C ASN A 266 13.53 29.84 11.07
N GLU A 267 14.10 29.22 12.11
CA GLU A 267 14.11 29.79 13.47
C GLU A 267 14.87 31.13 13.53
N ASN A 268 16.02 31.23 12.86
CA ASN A 268 16.77 32.50 12.76
C ASN A 268 15.97 33.60 12.02
N ILE A 269 15.22 33.23 10.98
CA ILE A 269 14.35 34.18 10.24
C ILE A 269 13.23 34.68 11.15
N ILE A 270 12.56 33.80 11.91
CA ILE A 270 11.50 34.18 12.84
C ILE A 270 12.04 35.11 13.92
N GLN A 271 13.24 34.85 14.45
CA GLN A 271 13.90 35.73 15.41
C GLN A 271 14.21 37.11 14.82
N LYS A 272 14.73 37.17 13.59
CA LYS A 272 15.01 38.44 12.89
C LYS A 272 13.72 39.25 12.65
N ILE A 273 12.64 38.61 12.19
CA ILE A 273 11.31 39.24 12.02
C ILE A 273 10.75 39.76 13.36
N THR A 274 11.01 39.04 14.45
CA THR A 274 10.52 39.43 15.80
C THR A 274 11.28 40.62 16.38
N ILE A 275 12.57 40.76 16.04
CA ILE A 275 13.40 41.91 16.43
C ILE A 275 13.01 43.15 15.62
N ASP A 276 12.81 43.01 14.30
CA ASP A 276 12.49 44.12 13.41
C ASP A 276 11.08 44.71 13.65
N LYS A 277 10.14 43.92 14.22
CA LYS A 277 8.81 44.43 14.64
C LYS A 277 8.85 45.41 15.82
N LYS A 278 10.00 45.57 16.51
CA LYS A 278 10.17 46.55 17.59
C LYS A 278 10.71 47.91 17.11
N GLU A 279 11.21 48.02 15.89
CA GLU A 279 11.77 49.25 15.35
C GLU A 279 11.04 49.63 14.06
N GLY A 280 9.98 50.43 14.20
CA GLY A 280 9.15 50.87 13.10
C GLY A 280 9.88 51.86 12.19
N SER A 281 10.43 51.36 11.08
CA SER A 281 10.37 51.96 9.74
C SER A 281 11.27 51.18 8.78
N PHE A 282 10.78 50.26 7.93
CA PHE A 282 11.51 49.77 6.74
C PHE A 282 10.65 48.84 5.86
N GLU A 283 9.64 49.37 5.17
CA GLU A 283 8.79 48.57 4.26
C GLU A 283 9.46 48.25 2.90
N ASP A 284 10.46 49.02 2.47
CA ASP A 284 11.05 48.83 1.13
C ASP A 284 12.19 47.80 1.07
N LYS A 285 12.87 47.51 2.20
CA LYS A 285 13.92 46.47 2.25
C LYS A 285 13.36 45.06 2.42
N GLN A 286 12.25 44.89 3.15
CA GLN A 286 11.63 43.57 3.35
C GLN A 286 11.08 42.97 2.06
N ASN A 287 10.54 43.79 1.15
CA ASN A 287 10.04 43.31 -0.14
C ASN A 287 11.14 42.80 -1.08
N GLN A 288 12.38 43.25 -0.91
CA GLN A 288 13.52 42.83 -1.72
C GLN A 288 14.11 41.49 -1.24
N GLU A 289 14.19 41.27 0.08
CA GLU A 289 14.63 39.99 0.65
C GLU A 289 13.62 38.87 0.37
N VAL A 290 12.32 39.13 0.52
CA VAL A 290 11.26 38.14 0.21
C VAL A 290 11.28 37.74 -1.28
N LYS A 291 11.55 38.69 -2.19
CA LYS A 291 11.69 38.39 -3.62
C LYS A 291 12.91 37.51 -3.93
N GLN A 292 14.04 37.71 -3.25
CA GLN A 292 15.22 36.86 -3.44
C GLN A 292 14.98 35.44 -2.91
N GLU A 293 14.29 35.28 -1.79
CA GLU A 293 13.99 33.96 -1.23
C GLU A 293 13.02 33.14 -2.10
N ILE A 294 12.01 33.79 -2.69
CA ILE A 294 11.12 33.13 -3.65
C ILE A 294 11.89 32.63 -4.88
N LEU A 295 12.92 33.37 -5.32
CA LEU A 295 13.76 32.97 -6.44
C LEU A 295 14.60 31.72 -6.11
N ILE A 296 15.17 31.68 -4.90
CA ILE A 296 15.98 30.56 -4.42
C ILE A 296 15.12 29.29 -4.25
N GLN A 297 13.88 29.42 -3.78
CA GLN A 297 12.97 28.27 -3.67
C GLN A 297 12.56 27.72 -5.04
N LYS A 298 12.30 28.59 -6.03
CA LYS A 298 11.97 28.16 -7.41
C LYS A 298 13.12 27.39 -8.05
N GLU A 299 14.36 27.81 -7.85
CA GLU A 299 15.53 27.13 -8.40
C GLU A 299 15.75 25.75 -7.77
N LYS A 300 15.48 25.60 -6.47
CA LYS A 300 15.55 24.30 -5.78
C LYS A 300 14.49 23.30 -6.27
N ILE A 301 13.25 23.77 -6.51
CA ILE A 301 12.19 22.92 -7.07
C ILE A 301 12.56 22.42 -8.46
N LYS A 302 13.15 23.28 -9.30
CA LYS A 302 13.58 22.94 -10.66
C LYS A 302 14.66 21.84 -10.66
N LYS A 303 15.63 21.91 -9.73
CA LYS A 303 16.68 20.87 -9.58
C LYS A 303 16.13 19.52 -9.13
N VAL A 304 15.10 19.49 -8.29
CA VAL A 304 14.45 18.23 -7.86
C VAL A 304 13.75 17.55 -9.03
N GLN A 305 13.04 18.32 -9.87
CA GLN A 305 12.36 17.79 -11.05
C GLN A 305 13.33 17.22 -12.09
N GLU A 306 14.48 17.86 -12.29
CA GLU A 306 15.50 17.40 -13.24
C GLU A 306 16.13 16.06 -12.81
N ILE A 307 16.36 15.88 -11.51
CA ILE A 307 16.85 14.62 -10.92
C ILE A 307 15.83 13.48 -11.10
N GLU A 308 14.53 13.78 -11.02
CA GLU A 308 13.46 12.79 -11.18
C GLU A 308 13.32 12.33 -12.63
N ILE A 309 13.43 13.26 -13.59
CA ILE A 309 13.43 12.95 -15.03
C ILE A 309 14.61 12.06 -15.42
N ASP A 310 15.81 12.31 -14.89
CA ASP A 310 16.98 11.49 -15.21
C ASP A 310 16.94 10.10 -14.57
N LYS A 311 16.35 9.96 -13.38
CA LYS A 311 16.07 8.64 -12.77
C LYS A 311 15.10 7.82 -13.62
N GLU A 312 14.10 8.46 -14.23
CA GLU A 312 13.15 7.78 -15.09
C GLU A 312 13.76 7.35 -16.43
N LYS A 313 14.66 8.15 -17.00
CA LYS A 313 15.47 7.75 -18.16
C LYS A 313 16.40 6.58 -17.85
N GLN A 314 16.96 6.50 -16.65
CA GLN A 314 17.79 5.37 -16.22
C GLN A 314 16.95 4.09 -16.02
N ARG A 315 15.76 4.18 -15.41
CA ARG A 315 14.82 3.03 -15.31
C ARG A 315 14.42 2.46 -16.67
N LYS A 316 14.20 3.33 -17.66
CA LYS A 316 13.90 2.91 -19.04
C LYS A 316 15.08 2.26 -19.78
N LYS A 317 16.32 2.47 -19.32
CA LYS A 317 17.51 1.79 -19.84
C LYS A 317 17.83 0.46 -19.15
N GLU A 318 17.41 0.29 -17.90
CA GLU A 318 17.62 -0.95 -17.14
C GLU A 318 16.57 -2.03 -17.44
N ILE A 319 15.38 -1.64 -17.90
CA ILE A 319 14.38 -2.57 -18.47
C ILE A 319 14.82 -2.86 -19.92
N GLY A 320 15.77 -3.77 -20.08
CA GLY A 320 16.17 -4.32 -21.37
C GLY A 320 15.04 -5.16 -21.98
N ILE A 321 14.03 -4.52 -22.54
CA ILE A 321 13.17 -5.17 -23.54
C ILE A 321 13.95 -5.11 -24.85
N ASP A 322 14.67 -6.18 -25.14
CA ASP A 322 15.24 -6.41 -26.46
C ASP A 322 14.10 -6.36 -27.49
N ASN A 323 13.97 -5.25 -28.20
CA ASN A 323 13.06 -5.04 -29.32
C ASN A 323 13.35 -5.95 -30.54
N ASN A 324 14.08 -7.06 -30.36
CA ASN A 324 14.77 -7.76 -31.44
C ASN A 324 14.26 -9.18 -31.75
N SER A 325 13.02 -9.51 -31.39
CA SER A 325 12.29 -10.55 -32.15
C SER A 325 10.78 -10.34 -32.11
N ILE A 326 10.28 -9.35 -32.88
CA ILE A 326 8.89 -9.36 -33.32
C ILE A 326 8.75 -10.58 -34.24
N SER A 327 8.45 -11.72 -33.62
CA SER A 327 8.26 -12.96 -34.33
C SER A 327 6.86 -12.97 -34.89
N ASN A 328 6.76 -12.98 -36.22
CA ASN A 328 5.47 -12.98 -36.91
C ASN A 328 4.73 -14.30 -36.64
N ILE A 329 3.46 -14.19 -36.29
CA ILE A 329 2.54 -15.30 -36.06
C ILE A 329 1.69 -15.47 -37.31
N THR A 330 1.76 -16.66 -37.90
CA THR A 330 0.91 -17.00 -39.04
C THR A 330 -0.48 -17.35 -38.53
N THR A 331 -1.51 -16.83 -39.19
CA THR A 331 -2.90 -17.14 -38.89
C THR A 331 -3.50 -18.00 -40.00
N ARG A 332 -4.43 -18.86 -39.63
CA ARG A 332 -5.28 -19.61 -40.55
C ARG A 332 -6.71 -19.50 -40.07
N THR A 333 -7.51 -18.81 -40.86
CA THR A 333 -8.96 -18.77 -40.66
C THR A 333 -9.55 -20.05 -41.24
N LEU A 334 -10.38 -20.73 -40.47
CA LEU A 334 -11.16 -21.87 -40.95
C LEU A 334 -12.53 -21.33 -41.40
N PRO A 335 -12.87 -21.46 -42.70
CA PRO A 335 -14.13 -20.96 -43.22
C PRO A 335 -15.29 -21.71 -42.58
N TYR A 336 -16.41 -21.04 -42.33
CA TYR A 336 -17.52 -21.74 -41.70
C TYR A 336 -18.92 -21.16 -42.01
N GLU A 337 -19.87 -22.07 -42.25
CA GLU A 337 -21.31 -21.83 -42.39
C GLU A 337 -22.04 -22.62 -41.28
N PHE A 338 -22.68 -21.94 -40.33
CA PHE A 338 -23.29 -22.59 -39.16
C PHE A 338 -24.59 -23.32 -39.49
N GLN A 339 -24.46 -24.57 -39.91
CA GLN A 339 -25.55 -25.56 -39.87
C GLN A 339 -25.62 -26.17 -38.45
N THR A 340 -26.83 -26.43 -37.96
CA THR A 340 -27.19 -26.88 -36.59
C THR A 340 -26.52 -28.19 -36.20
N THR A 341 -25.23 -28.17 -35.87
CA THR A 341 -24.41 -29.37 -35.62
C THR A 341 -23.26 -29.04 -34.65
N ILE A 342 -22.69 -30.07 -34.02
CA ILE A 342 -21.47 -29.98 -33.21
C ILE A 342 -20.23 -30.04 -34.10
N PHE A 343 -19.30 -29.10 -33.89
CA PHE A 343 -18.03 -29.00 -34.61
C PHE A 343 -16.85 -29.19 -33.69
N LYS A 344 -15.82 -29.85 -34.20
CA LYS A 344 -14.53 -30.00 -33.52
C LYS A 344 -13.42 -29.45 -34.40
N TYR A 345 -12.69 -28.51 -33.84
CA TYR A 345 -11.49 -27.94 -34.43
C TYR A 345 -10.29 -28.49 -33.68
N LEU A 346 -9.30 -28.97 -34.41
CA LEU A 346 -8.03 -29.44 -33.88
C LEU A 346 -6.90 -28.62 -34.49
N ALA A 347 -6.12 -27.96 -33.64
CA ALA A 347 -4.89 -27.30 -34.00
C ALA A 347 -3.71 -28.07 -33.41
N VAL A 348 -2.72 -28.40 -34.24
CA VAL A 348 -1.48 -29.05 -33.82
C VAL A 348 -0.37 -28.01 -33.91
N LEU A 349 0.15 -27.62 -32.75
CA LEU A 349 1.15 -26.56 -32.59
C LEU A 349 2.46 -27.12 -32.03
N ASP A 350 3.58 -26.48 -32.36
CA ASP A 350 4.88 -26.78 -31.76
C ASP A 350 4.92 -26.21 -30.34
N LYS A 351 5.19 -27.03 -29.32
CA LYS A 351 5.24 -26.60 -27.91
C LYS A 351 6.29 -25.51 -27.65
N GLN A 352 7.30 -25.41 -28.51
CA GLN A 352 8.38 -24.43 -28.38
C GLN A 352 8.06 -23.12 -29.11
N ARG A 353 6.82 -22.85 -29.49
CA ARG A 353 6.46 -21.68 -30.29
C ARG A 353 5.17 -21.06 -29.79
N ASN A 354 5.08 -19.74 -29.89
CA ASN A 354 3.84 -19.05 -29.59
C ASN A 354 2.74 -19.47 -30.58
N GLY A 355 1.52 -19.64 -30.10
CA GLY A 355 0.38 -19.93 -30.95
C GLY A 355 -0.90 -20.04 -30.16
N GLY A 356 -1.99 -20.41 -30.83
CA GLY A 356 -3.28 -20.52 -30.19
C GLY A 356 -4.43 -20.85 -31.13
N ILE A 357 -5.62 -20.93 -30.55
CA ILE A 357 -6.89 -21.03 -31.26
C ILE A 357 -7.84 -19.96 -30.73
N ALA A 358 -8.53 -19.26 -31.62
CA ALA A 358 -9.40 -18.16 -31.28
C ALA A 358 -10.77 -18.27 -31.93
N ILE A 359 -11.78 -17.74 -31.25
CA ILE A 359 -13.11 -17.49 -31.77
C ILE A 359 -13.27 -15.98 -31.90
N VAL A 360 -13.46 -15.49 -33.12
CA VAL A 360 -13.63 -14.06 -33.41
C VAL A 360 -14.93 -13.84 -34.18
N ARG A 361 -15.36 -12.58 -34.32
CA ARG A 361 -16.59 -12.27 -35.08
C ARG A 361 -16.38 -12.59 -36.57
N GLY A 362 -17.44 -13.03 -37.25
CA GLY A 362 -17.33 -13.42 -38.66
C GLY A 362 -16.90 -12.27 -39.58
N ASN A 363 -17.34 -11.05 -39.26
CA ASN A 363 -16.98 -9.82 -39.97
C ASN A 363 -15.60 -9.23 -39.61
N GLU A 364 -14.88 -9.78 -38.64
CA GLU A 364 -13.58 -9.26 -38.25
C GLU A 364 -12.52 -9.63 -39.29
N GLU A 365 -11.72 -8.69 -39.78
CA GLU A 365 -10.63 -9.02 -40.71
C GLU A 365 -9.38 -9.45 -39.94
N ILE A 366 -8.87 -10.64 -40.23
CA ILE A 366 -7.70 -11.21 -39.56
C ILE A 366 -6.57 -11.35 -40.59
N PRO A 367 -5.49 -10.57 -40.49
CA PRO A 367 -4.35 -10.69 -41.39
C PRO A 367 -3.71 -12.08 -41.33
N GLN A 368 -3.15 -12.55 -42.45
CA GLN A 368 -2.44 -13.84 -42.52
C GLN A 368 -1.20 -13.89 -41.62
N MET A 369 -0.63 -12.73 -41.31
CA MET A 369 0.46 -12.58 -40.35
C MET A 369 0.13 -11.45 -39.39
N ILE A 370 0.27 -11.73 -38.10
CA ILE A 370 0.09 -10.77 -37.01
C ILE A 370 1.27 -10.87 -36.05
N SER A 371 1.57 -9.80 -35.34
CA SER A 371 2.51 -9.81 -34.23
C SER A 371 1.95 -10.58 -33.03
N PHE A 372 2.82 -10.97 -32.09
CA PHE A 372 2.38 -11.56 -30.82
C PHE A 372 1.43 -10.62 -30.06
N ASN A 373 1.71 -9.31 -30.06
CA ASN A 373 0.85 -8.30 -29.44
C ASN A 373 -0.51 -8.21 -30.13
N GLU A 374 -0.60 -8.32 -31.45
CA GLU A 374 -1.88 -8.37 -32.14
C GLU A 374 -2.64 -9.66 -31.87
N MET A 375 -1.94 -10.82 -31.75
CA MET A 375 -2.55 -12.11 -31.40
C MET A 375 -3.26 -12.07 -30.05
N ILE A 376 -2.62 -11.51 -29.02
CA ILE A 376 -3.20 -11.40 -27.67
C ILE A 376 -4.34 -10.36 -27.60
N ASN A 377 -4.40 -9.43 -28.57
CA ASN A 377 -5.37 -8.35 -28.63
C ASN A 377 -6.49 -8.57 -29.67
N LEU A 378 -6.60 -9.77 -30.26
CA LEU A 378 -7.70 -10.09 -31.17
C LEU A 378 -9.06 -9.96 -30.45
N LYS A 379 -10.06 -9.39 -31.14
CA LYS A 379 -11.38 -9.15 -30.54
C LYS A 379 -12.20 -10.44 -30.53
N GLY A 380 -11.96 -11.25 -29.52
CA GLY A 380 -12.59 -12.56 -29.41
C GLY A 380 -12.14 -13.31 -28.19
N ILE A 381 -12.31 -14.63 -28.25
CA ILE A 381 -11.80 -15.53 -27.22
C ILE A 381 -10.57 -16.19 -27.79
N VAL A 382 -9.42 -15.95 -27.19
CA VAL A 382 -8.15 -16.52 -27.62
C VAL A 382 -7.65 -17.50 -26.57
N PHE A 383 -7.40 -18.74 -26.97
CA PHE A 383 -6.61 -19.69 -26.22
C PHE A 383 -5.17 -19.66 -26.75
N ALA A 384 -4.30 -18.92 -26.06
CA ALA A 384 -2.90 -18.78 -26.44
C ALA A 384 -1.98 -19.62 -25.56
N LEU A 385 -0.96 -20.21 -26.18
CA LEU A 385 0.16 -20.86 -25.52
C LEU A 385 1.40 -19.98 -25.69
N PRO A 386 1.86 -19.29 -24.63
CA PRO A 386 3.16 -18.62 -24.69
C PRO A 386 4.28 -19.66 -24.79
N TYR A 387 5.46 -19.23 -25.24
CA TYR A 387 6.71 -20.00 -25.25
C TYR A 387 7.05 -20.54 -23.85
N VAL A 388 6.48 -21.68 -23.47
CA VAL A 388 6.80 -22.38 -22.22
C VAL A 388 6.64 -23.88 -22.45
N GLN A 389 7.64 -24.64 -21.99
CA GLN A 389 7.61 -26.10 -21.99
C GLN A 389 6.43 -26.59 -21.15
N ILE A 390 5.40 -27.12 -21.83
CA ILE A 390 4.28 -27.80 -21.18
C ILE A 390 4.78 -29.20 -20.78
N TRP A 391 5.16 -29.34 -19.52
CA TRP A 391 5.52 -30.62 -18.92
C TRP A 391 4.25 -31.44 -18.76
N LYS A 392 4.12 -32.49 -19.56
CA LYS A 392 2.96 -33.38 -19.52
C LYS A 392 3.05 -34.28 -18.28
N ARG A 393 1.94 -34.43 -17.56
CA ARG A 393 1.78 -35.45 -16.53
C ARG A 393 1.91 -36.84 -17.18
N THR A 394 2.94 -37.59 -16.83
CA THR A 394 3.16 -38.95 -17.33
C THR A 394 2.51 -39.93 -16.37
N ASP A 395 1.18 -39.98 -16.32
CA ASP A 395 0.44 -40.89 -15.43
C ASP A 395 0.49 -42.36 -15.90
N ASN A 396 1.63 -42.83 -16.44
CA ASN A 396 1.81 -44.22 -16.86
C ASN A 396 3.25 -44.74 -16.73
N ILE A 397 4.06 -44.19 -15.81
CA ILE A 397 5.41 -44.71 -15.57
C ILE A 397 5.39 -46.04 -14.79
N GLU A 398 4.28 -46.41 -14.13
CA GLU A 398 4.18 -47.71 -13.45
C GLU A 398 3.79 -48.89 -14.36
N ARG A 399 3.35 -48.68 -15.62
CA ARG A 399 2.97 -49.79 -16.51
C ARG A 399 3.99 -50.21 -17.57
N ILE A 400 5.10 -49.49 -17.72
CA ILE A 400 6.12 -49.82 -18.74
C ILE A 400 7.29 -50.63 -18.17
N ILE A 401 7.45 -50.72 -16.84
CA ILE A 401 8.53 -51.52 -16.23
C ILE A 401 8.15 -53.02 -16.09
N GLU A 402 6.89 -53.41 -16.24
CA GLU A 402 6.46 -54.83 -16.12
C GLU A 402 6.27 -55.60 -17.44
N GLN A 403 6.54 -55.02 -18.62
CA GLN A 403 6.25 -55.71 -19.89
C GLN A 403 7.39 -55.86 -20.90
N GLN A 404 8.65 -55.65 -20.52
CA GLN A 404 9.78 -56.00 -21.39
C GLN A 404 10.94 -56.62 -20.62
N SER A 405 10.80 -57.91 -20.27
CA SER A 405 11.92 -58.87 -20.22
C SER A 405 11.43 -60.32 -20.32
N SER A 406 10.63 -60.61 -21.36
CA SER A 406 10.74 -61.88 -22.09
C SER A 406 10.73 -61.58 -23.60
N THR A 407 11.96 -61.58 -24.14
CA THR A 407 12.38 -62.04 -25.47
C THR A 407 11.76 -61.48 -26.77
N SER A 408 12.66 -60.85 -27.55
CA SER A 408 12.88 -61.02 -29.02
C SER A 408 12.39 -59.93 -29.99
N HIS A 409 13.39 -59.29 -30.62
CA HIS A 409 13.50 -58.77 -31.99
C HIS A 409 12.23 -58.32 -32.75
N ASP A 410 12.04 -57.01 -32.95
CA ASP A 410 12.25 -56.33 -34.24
C ASP A 410 11.68 -54.88 -34.26
N THR A 411 12.38 -53.98 -34.96
CA THR A 411 11.98 -52.60 -35.34
C THR A 411 11.72 -51.57 -34.22
N GLN A 412 12.80 -51.06 -33.64
CA GLN A 412 12.80 -49.77 -32.93
C GLN A 412 13.07 -48.61 -33.90
N SER A 413 12.01 -47.93 -34.34
CA SER A 413 12.00 -46.47 -34.50
C SER A 413 10.55 -46.01 -34.65
N LYS A 414 10.03 -45.25 -33.67
CA LYS A 414 8.87 -44.33 -33.72
C LYS A 414 8.21 -44.19 -32.34
N THR A 415 8.85 -43.50 -31.41
CA THR A 415 8.12 -43.00 -30.22
C THR A 415 8.63 -41.68 -29.64
N GLN A 416 9.74 -41.12 -30.15
CA GLN A 416 10.30 -39.87 -29.60
C GLN A 416 9.68 -38.57 -30.12
N ASP A 417 8.90 -38.58 -31.20
CA ASP A 417 8.40 -37.35 -31.84
C ASP A 417 7.07 -36.81 -31.29
N LEU A 418 6.43 -37.54 -30.36
CA LEU A 418 5.11 -37.16 -29.84
C LEU A 418 5.15 -36.05 -28.80
N ASP A 419 6.33 -35.73 -28.27
CA ASP A 419 6.45 -34.76 -27.18
C ASP A 419 6.68 -33.32 -27.65
N LYS A 420 6.96 -33.11 -28.94
CA LYS A 420 7.15 -31.77 -29.52
C LYS A 420 5.84 -31.03 -29.78
N TRP A 421 4.75 -31.76 -30.02
CA TRP A 421 3.50 -31.18 -30.51
C TRP A 421 2.44 -31.11 -29.42
N ILE A 422 1.74 -29.99 -29.34
CA ILE A 422 0.52 -29.83 -28.53
C ILE A 422 -0.70 -29.80 -29.44
N HIS A 423 -1.76 -30.43 -28.96
CA HIS A 423 -3.05 -30.52 -29.65
C HIS A 423 -4.00 -29.62 -28.88
N LEU A 424 -4.45 -28.55 -29.53
CA LEU A 424 -5.49 -27.67 -29.03
C LEU A 424 -6.79 -28.02 -29.73
N ASN A 425 -7.83 -28.27 -28.95
CA ASN A 425 -9.14 -28.58 -29.51
C ASN A 425 -10.15 -27.54 -29.07
N LEU A 426 -11.05 -27.23 -29.99
CA LEU A 426 -12.22 -26.41 -29.74
C LEU A 426 -13.46 -27.20 -30.18
N GLN A 427 -14.39 -27.44 -29.26
CA GLN A 427 -15.71 -27.96 -29.58
C GLN A 427 -16.70 -26.81 -29.60
N LEU A 428 -17.37 -26.61 -30.73
CA LEU A 428 -18.50 -25.70 -30.86
C LEU A 428 -19.79 -26.51 -30.89
N ASP A 429 -20.74 -26.15 -30.04
CA ASP A 429 -22.06 -26.74 -29.98
C ASP A 429 -23.10 -25.68 -30.35
N PHE A 430 -23.64 -25.79 -31.56
CA PHE A 430 -24.71 -24.94 -32.08
C PHE A 430 -26.06 -25.67 -32.14
N GLU A 431 -26.15 -26.89 -31.60
CA GLU A 431 -27.42 -27.62 -31.54
C GLU A 431 -28.35 -27.04 -30.47
N THR A 432 -27.78 -26.50 -29.38
CA THR A 432 -28.54 -25.84 -28.32
C THR A 432 -28.69 -24.35 -28.58
N GLU A 433 -29.78 -23.75 -28.08
CA GLU A 433 -29.95 -22.28 -28.11
C GLU A 433 -28.82 -21.55 -27.36
N GLU A 434 -28.22 -22.24 -26.39
CA GLU A 434 -27.12 -21.72 -25.58
C GLU A 434 -25.85 -21.49 -26.38
N ARG A 435 -25.62 -22.16 -27.51
CA ARG A 435 -24.46 -21.94 -28.41
C ARG A 435 -23.13 -21.87 -27.66
N ILE A 436 -22.50 -23.03 -27.46
CA ILE A 436 -21.39 -23.21 -26.52
C ILE A 436 -20.05 -23.43 -27.23
N ALA A 437 -18.97 -22.83 -26.74
CA ALA A 437 -17.58 -23.16 -27.07
C ALA A 437 -16.86 -23.80 -25.89
N LYS A 438 -16.10 -24.88 -26.14
CA LYS A 438 -15.31 -25.59 -25.13
C LYS A 438 -13.88 -25.81 -25.63
N PHE A 439 -12.88 -25.47 -24.83
CA PHE A 439 -11.47 -25.63 -25.18
C PHE A 439 -10.84 -26.82 -24.45
N PHE A 440 -10.04 -27.60 -25.15
CA PHE A 440 -9.35 -28.78 -24.62
C PHE A 440 -7.88 -28.81 -25.07
N ILE A 441 -7.02 -29.37 -24.23
CA ILE A 441 -5.64 -29.72 -24.56
C ILE A 441 -5.52 -31.25 -24.70
N GLY A 442 -4.68 -31.71 -25.63
CA GLY A 442 -4.38 -33.13 -25.84
C GLY A 442 -5.04 -33.74 -27.08
N LYS A 443 -4.64 -34.96 -27.44
CA LYS A 443 -4.98 -35.57 -28.75
C LYS A 443 -6.46 -35.87 -28.95
N ASP A 444 -7.19 -36.21 -27.88
CA ASP A 444 -8.59 -36.65 -27.98
C ASP A 444 -9.52 -35.85 -27.08
N MET A 445 -9.27 -34.54 -26.91
CA MET A 445 -10.02 -33.71 -25.94
C MET A 445 -9.94 -34.27 -24.51
N ASN A 446 -8.79 -34.88 -24.18
CA ASN A 446 -8.60 -35.65 -22.95
C ASN A 446 -8.49 -34.74 -21.71
N GLU A 447 -8.05 -33.50 -21.89
CA GLU A 447 -7.88 -32.54 -20.81
C GLU A 447 -8.69 -31.29 -21.12
N PHE A 448 -9.80 -31.11 -20.40
CA PHE A 448 -10.62 -29.91 -20.49
C PHE A 448 -9.93 -28.77 -19.74
N VAL A 449 -9.83 -27.59 -20.37
CA VAL A 449 -9.12 -26.45 -19.77
C VAL A 449 -10.04 -25.58 -18.88
N GLY A 450 -11.11 -26.17 -18.34
CA GLY A 450 -11.93 -25.57 -17.28
C GLY A 450 -12.92 -24.48 -17.71
N VAL A 451 -12.89 -23.99 -18.95
CA VAL A 451 -13.73 -22.85 -19.37
C VAL A 451 -14.57 -23.20 -20.60
N GLY A 452 -15.88 -23.13 -20.43
CA GLY A 452 -16.84 -23.11 -21.53
C GLY A 452 -17.48 -21.73 -21.67
N ILE A 453 -17.83 -21.37 -22.89
CA ILE A 453 -18.42 -20.06 -23.21
C ILE A 453 -19.77 -20.29 -23.83
N LYS A 454 -20.79 -19.62 -23.30
CA LYS A 454 -22.18 -19.69 -23.79
C LYS A 454 -22.60 -18.40 -24.49
N LYS A 455 -23.70 -18.48 -25.21
CA LYS A 455 -24.35 -17.41 -25.99
C LYS A 455 -23.48 -16.89 -27.12
N LEU A 456 -22.76 -17.77 -27.83
CA LEU A 456 -21.98 -17.37 -29.00
C LEU A 456 -22.88 -16.74 -30.08
N PRO A 457 -22.43 -15.68 -30.76
CA PRO A 457 -23.15 -15.13 -31.90
C PRO A 457 -23.18 -16.16 -33.04
N LYS A 458 -24.17 -16.03 -33.94
CA LYS A 458 -24.29 -16.89 -35.12
C LYS A 458 -23.20 -16.63 -36.14
N ASP A 459 -22.60 -15.45 -36.11
CA ASP A 459 -21.59 -15.00 -37.05
C ASP A 459 -20.22 -14.97 -36.33
N ILE A 460 -19.58 -16.13 -36.24
CA ILE A 460 -18.21 -16.26 -35.73
C ILE A 460 -17.33 -16.96 -36.74
N LYS A 461 -16.01 -16.87 -36.54
CA LYS A 461 -15.03 -17.68 -37.25
C LYS A 461 -13.97 -18.19 -36.29
N VAL A 462 -13.40 -19.34 -36.63
CA VAL A 462 -12.31 -19.94 -35.85
C VAL A 462 -10.99 -19.60 -36.53
N VAL A 463 -10.07 -19.03 -35.75
CA VAL A 463 -8.74 -18.63 -36.20
C VAL A 463 -7.73 -19.46 -35.45
N VAL A 464 -6.82 -20.10 -36.17
CA VAL A 464 -5.70 -20.82 -35.57
C VAL A 464 -4.41 -20.07 -35.86
N MET A 465 -3.53 -19.95 -34.87
CA MET A 465 -2.39 -19.04 -34.89
C MET A 465 -1.12 -19.78 -34.44
N SER A 466 0.01 -19.54 -35.10
CA SER A 466 1.29 -20.18 -34.75
C SER A 466 2.50 -19.39 -35.27
N GLN A 467 3.55 -19.29 -34.47
CA GLN A 467 4.88 -18.78 -34.84
C GLN A 467 5.72 -19.84 -35.61
N GLY A 468 5.04 -20.80 -36.25
CA GLY A 468 5.67 -21.91 -36.96
C GLY A 468 4.69 -22.71 -37.81
N PRO A 469 5.11 -23.90 -38.28
CA PRO A 469 4.25 -24.77 -39.07
C PRO A 469 2.92 -25.01 -38.35
N LEU A 470 1.84 -24.77 -39.08
CA LEU A 470 0.49 -24.81 -38.55
C LEU A 470 -0.32 -25.89 -39.25
N LYS A 471 -0.83 -26.86 -38.48
CA LYS A 471 -1.82 -27.83 -38.97
C LYS A 471 -3.11 -27.63 -38.20
N ALA A 472 -4.18 -27.33 -38.93
CA ALA A 472 -5.51 -27.14 -38.38
C ALA A 472 -6.49 -28.01 -39.16
N TYR A 473 -7.35 -28.70 -38.43
CA TYR A 473 -8.35 -29.63 -38.95
C TYR A 473 -9.71 -29.27 -38.38
N MET A 474 -10.75 -29.53 -39.17
CA MET A 474 -12.14 -29.42 -38.76
C MET A 474 -12.81 -30.78 -38.96
N SER A 475 -13.60 -31.22 -37.99
CA SER A 475 -14.39 -32.45 -38.06
C SER A 475 -15.84 -32.17 -37.68
N GLU A 476 -16.77 -32.64 -38.50
CA GLU A 476 -18.22 -32.52 -38.29
C GLU A 476 -18.78 -33.75 -37.55
N LYS A 477 -19.93 -33.56 -36.88
CA LYS A 477 -20.78 -34.63 -36.33
C LYS A 477 -20.06 -35.57 -35.36
N GLN A 478 -19.48 -35.00 -34.33
CA GLN A 478 -18.92 -35.78 -33.22
C GLN A 478 -19.77 -35.67 -31.97
N ASN A 479 -19.83 -36.75 -31.18
CA ASN A 479 -20.48 -36.75 -29.88
C ASN A 479 -19.99 -35.58 -29.01
N ARG A 480 -20.93 -34.95 -28.32
CA ARG A 480 -20.66 -33.93 -27.32
C ARG A 480 -19.72 -34.53 -26.26
N ARG A 481 -18.57 -33.88 -26.04
CA ARG A 481 -17.67 -34.20 -24.93
C ARG A 481 -17.70 -33.11 -23.86
N GLY A 482 -17.52 -33.53 -22.61
CA GLY A 482 -17.39 -32.67 -21.43
C GLY A 482 -18.71 -32.00 -21.03
N ASP A 483 -19.79 -32.74 -20.85
CA ASP A 483 -21.12 -32.18 -20.49
C ASP A 483 -21.19 -31.68 -19.04
N GLU A 484 -20.23 -32.05 -18.20
CA GLU A 484 -20.09 -31.65 -16.80
C GLU A 484 -19.42 -30.27 -16.62
N ILE A 485 -19.64 -29.32 -17.53
CA ILE A 485 -19.11 -27.96 -17.31
C ILE A 485 -19.88 -27.32 -16.15
N THR A 486 -19.18 -27.12 -15.03
CA THR A 486 -19.72 -26.43 -13.85
C THR A 486 -19.78 -24.91 -14.02
N GLU A 487 -18.99 -24.33 -14.94
CA GLU A 487 -18.91 -22.88 -15.13
C GLU A 487 -18.90 -22.47 -16.62
N LEU A 488 -20.01 -21.86 -17.07
CA LEU A 488 -20.16 -21.30 -18.42
C LEU A 488 -20.19 -19.77 -18.36
N VAL A 489 -19.19 -19.15 -18.98
CA VAL A 489 -19.08 -17.68 -19.08
C VAL A 489 -19.88 -17.18 -20.30
N PRO A 490 -20.69 -16.12 -20.20
CA PRO A 490 -21.33 -15.54 -21.37
C PRO A 490 -20.30 -14.92 -22.33
N PHE A 491 -20.53 -15.04 -23.63
CA PHE A 491 -19.75 -14.35 -24.65
C PHE A 491 -19.90 -12.83 -24.49
N SER A 492 -18.83 -12.15 -24.10
CA SER A 492 -18.74 -10.68 -24.05
C SER A 492 -17.47 -10.25 -24.79
N VAL A 493 -17.64 -9.73 -26.00
CA VAL A 493 -16.57 -9.19 -26.86
C VAL A 493 -16.94 -7.80 -27.29
#